data_AF-A0A0G1GR89-F1
#
_entry.id   AF-A0A0G1GR89-F1
#
_cell.length_a   1.000
_cell.length_b   1.000
_cell.length_c   1.000
_cell.angle_alpha   90.00
_cell.angle_beta   90.00
_cell.angle_gamma   90.00
#
_symmetry.space_group_name_H-M   'P 1'
#
loop_
_entity.id
_entity.type
_entity.pdbx_description
1 polymer ?
#
loop_
_entity_poly.entity_id
_entity_poly.type
_entity_poly.pdbx_seq_one_letter_code
_entity_poly.pdbx_strand_id
1 'polypeptide(L)'
;MKMIVGLGNPDKRYSKTRHNTGFIVLDEIVAAKGLSWEGSPKLKSDICKLGEIIFVKPTTFMNKSGEAVSLVKEYFKEQVGAGHAGHKGVMSIMDSLGTKDFRRIRIGIGRPPTDSNLPVDDFVLNDFSSEELDGIKKIGIPLSENLNFL
;
A
#
# COMPACT_ATOMS: atom_id res chain seq x y z
N MET A 1 8.15 10.70 -10.91
CA MET A 1 7.38 9.49 -10.54
C MET A 1 7.20 9.38 -9.02
N LYS A 2 5.95 9.37 -8.54
CA LYS A 2 5.56 9.17 -7.12
C LYS A 2 4.98 7.77 -6.92
N MET A 3 5.25 7.14 -5.79
CA MET A 3 4.71 5.83 -5.44
C MET A 3 3.82 5.92 -4.19
N ILE A 4 2.58 5.47 -4.30
CA ILE A 4 1.60 5.43 -3.22
C ILE A 4 1.32 3.96 -2.89
N VAL A 5 1.60 3.56 -1.65
CA VAL A 5 1.51 2.16 -1.21
C VAL A 5 0.38 2.02 -0.19
N GLY A 6 -0.53 1.10 -0.44
CA GLY A 6 -1.54 0.66 0.51
C GLY A 6 -1.06 -0.60 1.20
N LEU A 7 -1.10 -0.64 2.53
CA LEU A 7 -0.75 -1.84 3.29
C LEU A 7 -2.00 -2.69 3.56
N GLY A 8 -1.82 -4.01 3.59
CA GLY A 8 -2.89 -4.98 3.75
C GLY A 8 -2.37 -6.41 3.57
N ASN A 9 -3.27 -7.38 3.75
CA ASN A 9 -3.04 -8.78 3.39
C ASN A 9 -3.84 -9.13 2.11
N PRO A 10 -3.29 -9.93 1.20
CA PRO A 10 -3.90 -10.22 -0.11
C PRO A 10 -5.10 -11.17 -0.06
N ASP A 11 -5.18 -12.06 0.93
CA ASP A 11 -6.26 -13.06 0.96
C ASP A 11 -7.63 -12.39 1.08
N LYS A 12 -8.61 -12.91 0.34
CA LYS A 12 -9.99 -12.40 0.34
C LYS A 12 -10.63 -12.32 1.73
N ARG A 13 -10.24 -13.22 2.65
CA ARG A 13 -10.70 -13.20 4.05
C ARG A 13 -10.32 -11.94 4.80
N TYR A 14 -9.25 -11.24 4.39
CA TYR A 14 -8.80 -10.01 5.03
C TYR A 14 -9.40 -8.75 4.41
N SER A 15 -10.17 -8.88 3.32
CA SER A 15 -10.64 -7.74 2.50
C SER A 15 -11.41 -6.66 3.27
N LYS A 16 -12.03 -6.99 4.41
CA LYS A 16 -12.79 -6.07 5.26
C LYS A 16 -12.15 -5.82 6.62
N THR A 17 -10.99 -6.39 6.86
CA THR A 17 -10.30 -6.29 8.15
C THR A 17 -9.66 -4.92 8.30
N ARG A 18 -9.50 -4.50 9.55
CA ARG A 18 -8.84 -3.22 9.88
C ARG A 18 -7.40 -3.14 9.33
N HIS A 19 -6.70 -4.26 9.23
CA HIS A 19 -5.40 -4.37 8.59
C HIS A 19 -5.41 -3.99 7.10
N ASN A 20 -6.52 -4.18 6.40
CA ASN A 20 -6.63 -3.89 4.97
C ASN A 20 -7.08 -2.46 4.67
N THR A 21 -7.12 -1.56 5.67
CA THR A 21 -7.50 -0.15 5.47
C THR A 21 -6.75 0.52 4.31
N GLY A 22 -5.45 0.26 4.17
CA GLY A 22 -4.66 0.81 3.07
C GLY A 22 -5.11 0.30 1.70
N PHE A 23 -5.43 -0.98 1.57
CA PHE A 23 -5.98 -1.55 0.33
C PHE A 23 -7.35 -0.97 0.01
N ILE A 24 -8.24 -0.92 1.01
CA ILE A 24 -9.61 -0.40 0.84
C ILE A 24 -9.57 1.03 0.31
N VAL A 25 -8.76 1.90 0.90
CA VAL A 25 -8.64 3.29 0.44
C VAL A 25 -8.05 3.38 -0.96
N LEU A 26 -7.02 2.58 -1.30
CA LEU A 26 -6.48 2.58 -2.66
C LEU A 26 -7.48 2.05 -3.69
N ASP A 27 -8.27 1.05 -3.35
CA ASP A 27 -9.31 0.52 -4.23
C ASP A 27 -10.34 1.60 -4.58
N GLU A 28 -10.79 2.38 -3.60
CA GLU A 28 -11.71 3.50 -3.84
C GLU A 28 -11.05 4.61 -4.69
N ILE A 29 -9.78 4.93 -4.46
CA ILE A 29 -9.05 5.92 -5.28
C ILE A 29 -8.94 5.45 -6.73
N VAL A 30 -8.52 4.20 -6.95
CA VAL A 30 -8.33 3.63 -8.29
C VAL A 30 -9.68 3.53 -9.02
N ALA A 31 -10.73 3.08 -8.33
CA ALA A 31 -12.08 3.03 -8.88
C ALA A 31 -12.63 4.42 -9.23
N ALA A 32 -12.44 5.42 -8.35
CA ALA A 32 -12.88 6.80 -8.60
C ALA A 32 -12.16 7.44 -9.81
N LYS A 33 -10.98 6.94 -10.19
CA LYS A 33 -10.26 7.35 -11.40
C LYS A 33 -10.61 6.53 -12.64
N GLY A 34 -11.52 5.56 -12.53
CA GLY A 34 -11.89 4.67 -13.64
C GLY A 34 -10.74 3.76 -14.07
N LEU A 35 -9.80 3.48 -13.16
CA LEU A 35 -8.62 2.66 -13.42
C LEU A 35 -8.82 1.25 -12.89
N SER A 36 -7.93 0.35 -13.30
CA SER A 36 -7.92 -1.06 -12.89
C SER A 36 -6.55 -1.48 -12.40
N TRP A 37 -6.54 -2.47 -11.51
CA TRP A 37 -5.32 -3.10 -11.01
C TRP A 37 -4.76 -4.11 -12.03
N GLU A 38 -3.44 -4.13 -12.17
CA GLU A 38 -2.69 -5.14 -12.91
C GLU A 38 -1.83 -5.94 -11.93
N GLY A 39 -2.05 -7.25 -11.88
CA GLY A 39 -1.28 -8.14 -11.01
C GLY A 39 0.12 -8.42 -11.57
N SER A 40 1.14 -8.24 -10.74
CA SER A 40 2.53 -8.52 -11.12
C SER A 40 3.19 -9.51 -10.16
N PRO A 41 3.22 -10.81 -10.49
CA PRO A 41 3.91 -11.82 -9.68
C PRO A 41 5.39 -11.51 -9.48
N LYS A 42 6.06 -10.93 -10.50
CA LYS A 42 7.47 -10.51 -10.43
C LYS A 42 7.69 -9.45 -9.34
N LEU A 43 6.76 -8.52 -9.20
CA LEU A 43 6.85 -7.43 -8.23
C LEU A 43 6.14 -7.75 -6.90
N LYS A 44 5.57 -8.95 -6.78
CA LYS A 44 4.74 -9.38 -5.65
C LYS A 44 3.72 -8.32 -5.26
N SER A 45 3.06 -7.71 -6.24
CA SER A 45 2.16 -6.57 -6.04
C SER A 45 1.08 -6.52 -7.13
N ASP A 46 -0.08 -5.99 -6.77
CA ASP A 46 -0.98 -5.37 -7.73
C ASP A 46 -0.55 -3.91 -7.92
N ILE A 47 -0.50 -3.45 -9.16
CA ILE A 47 -0.06 -2.11 -9.52
C ILE A 47 -1.08 -1.40 -10.39
N CYS A 48 -1.13 -0.08 -10.30
CA CYS A 48 -1.92 0.76 -11.18
C CYS A 48 -1.17 2.07 -11.43
N LYS A 49 -1.18 2.59 -12.65
CA LYS A 49 -0.47 3.83 -13.01
C LYS A 49 -1.46 4.93 -13.40
N LEU A 50 -1.16 6.15 -12.98
CA LEU A 50 -1.86 7.37 -13.37
C LEU A 50 -0.84 8.48 -13.58
N GLY A 51 -0.48 8.75 -14.84
CA GLY A 51 0.57 9.72 -15.17
C GLY A 51 1.89 9.35 -14.49
N GLU A 52 2.41 10.24 -13.65
CA GLU A 52 3.64 9.98 -12.87
C GLU A 52 3.40 9.26 -11.53
N ILE A 53 2.16 8.88 -11.21
CA ILE A 53 1.82 8.20 -9.97
C ILE A 53 1.70 6.71 -10.23
N ILE A 54 2.31 5.90 -9.36
CA ILE A 54 2.05 4.46 -9.28
C ILE A 54 1.42 4.11 -7.93
N PHE A 55 0.27 3.44 -7.98
CA PHE A 55 -0.38 2.83 -6.83
C PHE A 55 0.09 1.39 -6.70
N VAL A 56 0.31 0.95 -5.47
CA VAL A 56 0.87 -0.38 -5.17
C VAL A 56 0.12 -1.01 -4.02
N LYS A 57 -0.37 -2.23 -4.23
CA LYS A 57 -0.85 -3.14 -3.18
C LYS A 57 0.05 -4.38 -3.14
N PRO A 58 0.95 -4.50 -2.16
CA PRO A 58 1.79 -5.68 -1.99
C PRO A 58 0.96 -6.97 -1.88
N THR A 59 1.18 -7.97 -2.72
CA THR A 59 0.57 -9.30 -2.59
C THR A 59 1.36 -10.22 -1.66
N THR A 60 2.13 -9.61 -0.75
CA THR A 60 2.81 -10.26 0.37
C THR A 60 1.98 -10.08 1.64
N PHE A 61 2.22 -10.88 2.68
CA PHE A 61 1.65 -10.59 3.99
C PHE A 61 2.17 -9.27 4.56
N MET A 62 1.39 -8.64 5.42
CA MET A 62 1.66 -7.32 6.03
C MET A 62 3.09 -7.16 6.55
N ASN A 63 3.62 -8.18 7.22
CA ASN A 63 4.97 -8.17 7.79
C ASN A 63 6.10 -8.25 6.75
N LYS A 64 5.77 -8.54 5.48
CA LYS A 64 6.70 -8.67 4.35
C LYS A 64 6.45 -7.65 3.23
N SER A 65 5.57 -6.67 3.44
CA SER A 65 5.26 -5.65 2.43
C SER A 65 6.49 -4.87 1.96
N GLY A 66 7.53 -4.73 2.79
CA GLY A 66 8.79 -4.09 2.41
C GLY A 66 9.52 -4.78 1.25
N GLU A 67 9.41 -6.11 1.12
CA GLU A 67 10.00 -6.86 0.00
C GLU A 67 9.39 -6.42 -1.33
N ALA A 68 8.06 -6.37 -1.39
CA ALA A 68 7.32 -5.98 -2.59
C ALA A 68 7.58 -4.52 -2.97
N VAL A 69 7.56 -3.61 -1.99
CA VAL A 69 7.83 -2.19 -2.21
C VAL A 69 9.23 -1.96 -2.77
N SER A 70 10.23 -2.72 -2.31
CA SER A 70 11.60 -2.63 -2.81
C SER A 70 11.69 -3.07 -4.27
N LEU A 71 11.05 -4.19 -4.64
CA LEU A 71 11.00 -4.68 -6.02
C LEU A 71 10.35 -3.67 -6.97
N VAL A 72 9.23 -3.07 -6.56
CA VAL A 72 8.55 -2.04 -7.36
C VAL A 72 9.44 -0.82 -7.55
N LYS A 73 10.08 -0.34 -6.47
CA LYS A 73 10.99 0.80 -6.54
C LYS A 73 12.15 0.56 -7.50
N GLU A 74 12.81 -0.60 -7.42
CA GLU A 74 13.92 -0.96 -8.31
C GLU A 74 13.48 -1.00 -9.77
N TYR A 75 12.39 -1.70 -10.05
CA TYR A 75 11.85 -1.83 -11.40
C TYR A 75 11.53 -0.48 -12.06
N PHE A 76 10.92 0.44 -11.32
CA PHE A 76 10.57 1.77 -11.85
C PHE A 76 11.70 2.78 -11.81
N LYS A 77 12.74 2.57 -10.98
CA LYS A 77 13.97 3.36 -11.03
C LYS A 77 14.75 3.11 -12.33
N GLU A 78 14.82 1.86 -12.78
CA GLU A 78 15.46 1.50 -14.06
C GLU A 78 14.76 2.15 -15.27
N GLN A 79 13.45 2.43 -15.18
CA GLN A 79 12.70 3.08 -16.26
C GLN A 79 12.87 4.61 -16.31
N VAL A 80 13.49 5.23 -15.29
CA VAL A 80 13.70 6.69 -15.22
C VAL A 80 15.16 7.09 -15.57
N GLY A 81 16.04 6.12 -15.79
CA GLY A 81 17.42 6.41 -16.21
C GLY A 81 18.15 5.19 -16.73
N ALA A 82 18.34 5.11 -18.04
CA ALA A 82 19.31 4.19 -18.62
C ALA A 82 20.74 4.60 -18.19
N GLY A 83 21.44 3.72 -17.49
CA GLY A 83 22.91 3.67 -17.42
C GLY A 83 23.54 3.53 -16.03
N HIS A 84 24.25 2.41 -15.78
CA HIS A 84 25.41 2.37 -14.84
C HIS A 84 26.38 1.19 -15.08
N ALA A 85 26.55 0.73 -16.32
CA ALA A 85 27.80 0.08 -16.76
C ALA A 85 28.44 -0.98 -15.82
N GLY A 86 27.72 -2.05 -15.44
CA GLY A 86 28.35 -3.31 -15.01
C GLY A 86 29.13 -3.34 -13.67
N HIS A 87 28.67 -2.63 -12.62
CA HIS A 87 29.34 -2.66 -11.30
C HIS A 87 28.70 -3.63 -10.28
N LYS A 88 29.48 -4.58 -9.75
CA LYS A 88 29.13 -5.48 -8.63
C LYS A 88 28.96 -4.77 -7.25
N GLY A 89 28.89 -3.43 -7.23
CA GLY A 89 28.77 -2.57 -6.03
C GLY A 89 27.33 -2.28 -5.56
N VAL A 90 26.32 -2.59 -6.37
CA VAL A 90 24.88 -2.58 -6.01
C VAL A 90 24.50 -3.67 -5.00
N MET A 91 25.45 -4.57 -4.66
CA MET A 91 25.35 -5.49 -3.52
C MET A 91 25.14 -4.73 -2.19
N SER A 92 25.42 -3.44 -2.22
CA SER A 92 24.81 -2.39 -1.43
C SER A 92 23.56 -1.83 -2.10
N ILE A 93 22.45 -2.54 -1.98
CA ILE A 93 21.12 -1.94 -1.90
C ILE A 93 20.94 -1.34 -0.47
N MET A 94 22.06 -1.13 0.26
CA MET A 94 22.33 -1.73 1.56
C MET A 94 21.12 -1.66 2.48
N ASP A 95 20.52 -2.83 2.57
CA ASP A 95 19.41 -3.28 3.40
C ASP A 95 18.04 -2.64 3.07
N SER A 96 17.95 -2.20 1.81
CA SER A 96 16.79 -2.12 0.90
C SER A 96 15.94 -0.87 0.83
N LEU A 97 16.03 0.06 1.80
CA LEU A 97 15.53 1.42 1.56
C LEU A 97 16.36 2.52 2.23
N GLY A 98 17.03 2.26 3.35
CA GLY A 98 18.01 3.17 3.98
C GLY A 98 17.49 4.54 4.44
N THR A 99 16.20 4.84 4.29
CA THR A 99 15.64 6.18 4.58
C THR A 99 14.29 6.12 5.29
N LYS A 100 14.07 7.07 6.20
CA LYS A 100 12.77 7.35 6.84
C LYS A 100 12.01 8.47 6.13
N ASP A 101 12.55 9.00 5.03
CA ASP A 101 12.01 10.13 4.30
C ASP A 101 10.90 9.66 3.33
N PHE A 102 9.76 9.33 3.92
CA PHE A 102 8.53 9.05 3.21
C PHE A 102 7.35 9.64 3.98
N ARG A 103 6.37 10.12 3.23
CA ARG A 103 5.12 10.62 3.81
C ARG A 103 4.27 9.44 4.26
N ARG A 104 3.58 9.62 5.38
CA ARG A 104 2.67 8.62 5.94
C ARG A 104 1.32 9.25 6.16
N ILE A 105 0.30 8.68 5.52
CA ILE A 105 -1.08 8.94 5.87
C ILE A 105 -1.48 7.89 6.91
N ARG A 106 -1.95 8.35 8.08
CA ARG A 106 -2.46 7.49 9.14
C ARG A 106 -3.97 7.58 9.13
N ILE A 107 -4.63 6.43 8.97
CA ILE A 107 -6.08 6.33 9.04
C ILE A 107 -6.42 5.64 10.36
N GLY A 108 -7.28 6.29 11.16
CA GLY A 108 -7.74 5.72 12.43
C GLY A 108 -8.69 4.55 12.18
N ILE A 109 -8.48 3.45 12.91
CA ILE A 109 -9.29 2.21 12.80
C ILE A 109 -10.03 1.87 14.10
N GLY A 110 -10.08 2.82 15.04
CA GLY A 110 -10.58 2.61 16.40
C GLY A 110 -9.56 1.97 17.35
N ARG A 111 -10.04 1.56 18.53
CA ARG A 111 -9.29 0.83 19.56
C ARG A 111 -10.14 -0.35 20.05
N PRO A 112 -9.52 -1.43 20.58
CA PRO A 112 -10.27 -2.48 21.25
C PRO A 112 -11.14 -1.92 22.38
N PRO A 113 -12.36 -2.43 22.59
CA PRO A 113 -13.19 -2.07 23.73
C PRO A 113 -12.42 -2.25 25.05
N THR A 114 -12.49 -1.27 25.95
CA THR A 114 -11.67 -1.24 27.17
C THR A 114 -12.02 -2.37 28.15
N ASP A 115 -13.23 -2.90 28.04
CA ASP A 115 -13.77 -4.05 28.77
C ASP A 115 -13.42 -5.41 28.13
N SER A 116 -12.88 -5.41 26.90
CA SER A 116 -12.43 -6.62 26.22
C SER A 116 -10.95 -6.88 26.52
N ASN A 117 -10.60 -8.12 26.89
CA ASN A 117 -9.21 -8.59 26.95
C ASN A 117 -8.63 -8.89 25.55
N LEU A 118 -9.12 -8.21 24.51
CA LEU A 118 -8.76 -8.50 23.14
C LEU A 118 -7.38 -7.93 22.80
N PRO A 119 -6.40 -8.76 22.41
CA PRO A 119 -5.10 -8.29 21.93
C PRO A 119 -5.23 -7.38 20.70
N VAL A 120 -4.29 -6.43 20.55
CA VAL A 120 -4.34 -5.46 19.44
C VAL A 120 -4.16 -6.14 18.09
N ASP A 121 -3.27 -7.12 18.02
CA ASP A 121 -3.03 -7.98 16.85
C ASP A 121 -4.27 -8.77 16.41
N ASP A 122 -5.11 -9.17 17.35
CA ASP A 122 -6.41 -9.78 17.01
C ASP A 122 -7.43 -8.72 16.57
N PHE A 123 -7.51 -7.59 17.27
CA PHE A 123 -8.44 -6.50 16.95
C PHE A 123 -8.27 -6.01 15.51
N VAL A 124 -7.03 -5.88 15.05
CA VAL A 124 -6.73 -5.39 13.71
C VAL A 124 -7.03 -6.40 12.60
N LEU A 125 -7.19 -7.68 12.94
CA LEU A 125 -7.64 -8.74 12.03
C LEU A 125 -9.17 -8.88 12.01
N ASN A 126 -9.90 -8.18 12.89
CA ASN A 126 -11.36 -8.15 12.84
C ASN A 126 -11.87 -7.27 11.70
N ASP A 127 -13.01 -7.68 11.15
CA ASP A 127 -13.76 -6.90 10.16
C ASP A 127 -14.29 -5.59 10.74
N PHE A 128 -14.31 -4.55 9.90
CA PHE A 128 -15.08 -3.35 10.16
C PHE A 128 -16.59 -3.66 10.18
N SER A 129 -17.33 -2.92 11.00
CA SER A 129 -18.79 -2.82 10.84
C SER A 129 -19.12 -2.18 9.49
N SER A 130 -20.35 -2.34 9.01
CA SER A 130 -20.79 -1.72 7.76
C SER A 130 -20.66 -0.19 7.79
N GLU A 131 -20.91 0.44 8.94
CA GLU A 131 -20.80 1.89 9.13
C GLU A 131 -19.34 2.34 9.14
N GLU A 132 -18.47 1.63 9.86
CA GLU A 132 -17.03 1.92 9.85
C GLU A 132 -16.45 1.77 8.44
N LEU A 133 -16.83 0.70 7.73
CA LEU A 133 -16.35 0.45 6.37
C LEU A 133 -16.78 1.54 5.39
N ASP A 134 -18.03 2.00 5.48
CA ASP A 134 -18.51 3.13 4.68
C ASP A 134 -17.73 4.42 4.99
N GLY A 135 -17.44 4.68 6.27
CA GLY A 135 -16.58 5.77 6.69
C GLY A 135 -15.17 5.69 6.10
N ILE A 136 -14.54 4.52 6.13
CA ILE A 136 -13.21 4.30 5.55
C ILE A 136 -13.22 4.50 4.03
N LYS A 137 -14.23 3.98 3.33
CA LYS A 137 -14.35 4.12 1.88
C LYS A 137 -14.49 5.56 1.44
N LYS A 138 -15.27 6.35 2.17
CA LYS A 138 -15.46 7.80 1.92
C LYS A 138 -14.15 8.60 1.97
N ILE A 139 -13.11 8.12 2.65
CA ILE A 139 -11.78 8.76 2.65
C ILE A 139 -11.12 8.71 1.27
N GLY A 140 -11.42 7.69 0.46
CA GLY A 140 -10.82 7.50 -0.86
C GLY A 140 -11.15 8.64 -1.85
N ILE A 141 -12.37 9.18 -1.80
CA ILE A 141 -12.83 10.21 -2.74
C ILE A 141 -12.00 11.50 -2.62
N PRO A 142 -11.90 12.16 -1.44
CA PRO A 142 -11.08 13.37 -1.30
C PRO A 142 -9.60 13.14 -1.63
N LEU A 143 -9.05 11.97 -1.29
CA LEU A 143 -7.67 11.62 -1.62
C LEU A 143 -7.47 11.48 -3.14
N SER A 144 -8.45 10.93 -3.85
CA SER A 144 -8.40 10.81 -5.31
C SER A 144 -8.38 12.17 -6.01
N GLU A 145 -9.03 13.19 -5.45
CA GLU A 145 -9.04 14.55 -6.00
C GLU A 145 -7.73 15.30 -5.72
N ASN A 146 -7.03 14.94 -4.63
CA ASN A 146 -5.90 15.67 -4.08
C ASN A 146 -4.57 14.89 -4.17
N LEU A 147 -4.42 14.00 -5.14
CA LEU A 147 -3.23 13.14 -5.32
C LEU A 147 -1.91 13.92 -5.43
N ASN A 148 -1.94 15.18 -5.89
CA ASN A 148 -0.74 16.01 -6.01
C ASN A 148 -0.14 16.40 -4.65
N PHE A 149 -0.97 16.40 -3.59
CA PHE A 149 -0.54 16.69 -2.21
C PHE A 149 0.00 15.45 -1.49
N LEU A 150 -0.23 14.26 -2.04
CA LEU A 150 0.37 13.01 -1.60
C LEU A 150 1.83 12.94 -2.07
#